data_AF-A0A7X0DEG5-F1
#
_entry.id   AF-A0A7X0DEG5-F1
#
_cell.length_a   1.000
_cell.length_b   1.000
_cell.length_c   1.000
_cell.angle_alpha   90.00
_cell.angle_beta   90.00
_cell.angle_gamma   90.00
#
_symmetry.space_group_name_H-M   'P 1'
#
loop_
_entity.id
_entity.type
_entity.pdbx_description
1 polymer ?
#
loop_
_entity_poly.entity_id
_entity_poly.type
_entity_poly.pdbx_seq_one_letter_code
_entity_poly.pdbx_strand_id
1 'polypeptide(L)'
;MTTHALFPQPRRLLHRLSATALWLLAAGHLLALMSLLMILLMYAPARSETACHGKNLLEGLQRDDPRAHAAVMAEGRDVVNGQGLFWKVEREGIAPSYLLGTMHVTDPRVLKMPPGAAEAHAAARVIVIESDEILDERRAAAAILARPELTMFTDGRSIENLLPPEDLVVLKEGLEERGLVLSAVSRMKPWMLAGFVATSACESARKADGAIFLDKKIALDGVASGKPVKGLETLQEQLAAMAEMPIDFHLQALVETVRLGDRMDDVVETMTELYLAGETGLTIPALKALTPTLTEGDESAYAAFESAVISARNHRMAERAAPILAEGGAFVAVGALHLPGEDGLVELLRKQGFTVSRSR
;
A
#
# COMPACT_ATOMS: atom_id res chain seq x y z
N MET A 1 85.14 -47.95 19.90
CA MET A 1 83.71 -47.93 20.27
C MET A 1 83.19 -46.51 20.10
N THR A 2 82.26 -46.34 19.16
CA THR A 2 81.25 -45.27 19.03
C THR A 2 81.63 -43.80 19.29
N THR A 3 81.94 -43.07 18.21
CA THR A 3 81.80 -41.61 18.11
C THR A 3 80.35 -41.27 17.67
N HIS A 4 79.57 -40.66 18.55
CA HIS A 4 78.28 -40.05 18.21
C HIS A 4 78.50 -38.63 17.66
N ALA A 5 78.21 -38.42 16.39
CA ALA A 5 78.08 -37.07 15.81
C ALA A 5 76.63 -36.58 15.96
N LEU A 6 76.45 -35.56 16.80
CA LEU A 6 75.21 -34.80 16.95
C LEU A 6 75.12 -33.75 15.82
N PHE A 7 74.34 -34.03 14.79
CA PHE A 7 73.84 -32.98 13.87
C PHE A 7 72.38 -32.66 14.24
N PRO A 8 72.01 -31.40 14.52
CA PRO A 8 70.61 -31.03 14.70
C PRO A 8 69.88 -31.19 13.36
N GLN A 9 68.83 -32.02 13.36
CA GLN A 9 68.12 -32.39 12.13
C GLN A 9 67.40 -31.18 11.49
N PRO A 10 67.68 -30.81 10.22
CA PRO A 10 67.08 -29.66 9.52
C PRO A 10 65.55 -29.75 9.41
N ARG A 11 64.97 -30.95 9.55
CA ARG A 11 63.52 -31.19 9.56
C ARG A 11 62.78 -30.50 10.70
N ARG A 12 63.38 -30.35 11.89
CA ARG A 12 62.71 -29.70 13.04
C ARG A 12 62.59 -28.19 12.86
N LEU A 13 63.58 -27.57 12.21
CA LEU A 13 63.56 -26.13 11.93
C LEU A 13 62.51 -25.81 10.85
N LEU A 14 62.48 -26.58 9.76
CA LEU A 14 61.49 -26.44 8.70
C LEU A 14 60.06 -26.63 9.20
N HIS A 15 59.82 -27.59 10.10
CA HIS A 15 58.50 -27.80 10.70
C HIS A 15 58.08 -26.66 11.65
N ARG A 16 59.03 -26.04 12.36
CA ARG A 16 58.72 -24.87 13.19
C ARG A 16 58.39 -23.66 12.34
N LEU A 17 59.15 -23.44 11.26
CA LEU A 17 58.92 -22.35 10.32
C LEU A 17 57.58 -22.48 9.57
N SER A 18 57.22 -23.69 9.14
CA SER A 18 55.92 -23.95 8.51
C SER A 18 54.76 -23.77 9.50
N ALA A 19 54.90 -24.24 10.74
CA ALA A 19 53.90 -24.05 11.78
C ALA A 19 53.71 -22.55 12.12
N THR A 20 54.80 -21.79 12.23
CA THR A 20 54.71 -20.33 12.44
C THR A 20 54.08 -19.61 11.25
N ALA A 21 54.39 -20.03 10.02
CA ALA A 21 53.79 -19.43 8.82
C ALA A 21 52.27 -19.71 8.76
N LEU A 22 51.83 -20.93 9.08
CA LEU A 22 50.41 -21.28 9.16
C LEU A 22 49.69 -20.50 10.26
N TRP A 23 50.33 -20.31 11.42
CA TRP A 23 49.78 -19.49 12.51
C TRP A 23 49.66 -18.00 12.13
N LEU A 24 50.65 -17.44 11.44
CA LEU A 24 50.61 -16.06 10.97
C LEU A 24 49.52 -15.86 9.90
N LEU A 25 49.35 -16.83 9.00
CA LEU A 25 48.25 -16.83 8.03
C LEU A 25 46.90 -16.88 8.73
N ALA A 26 46.70 -17.78 9.70
CA ALA A 26 45.47 -17.88 10.46
C ALA A 26 45.17 -16.59 11.26
N ALA A 27 46.18 -16.00 11.90
CA ALA A 27 46.05 -14.73 12.61
C ALA A 27 45.69 -13.57 11.66
N GLY A 28 46.27 -13.55 10.46
CA GLY A 28 45.93 -12.57 9.42
C GLY A 28 44.46 -12.67 8.98
N HIS A 29 43.92 -13.89 8.82
CA HIS A 29 42.51 -14.09 8.47
C HIS A 29 41.57 -13.70 9.61
N LEU A 30 41.94 -13.98 10.87
CA LEU A 30 41.16 -13.52 12.03
C LEU A 30 41.15 -12.01 12.16
N LEU A 31 42.27 -11.33 11.92
CA LEU A 31 42.34 -9.86 11.90
C LEU A 31 41.51 -9.26 10.76
N ALA A 32 41.53 -9.87 9.58
CA ALA A 32 40.69 -9.45 8.46
C ALA A 32 39.20 -9.63 8.77
N LEU A 33 38.81 -10.76 9.38
CA LEU A 33 37.44 -11.02 9.82
C LEU A 33 36.98 -10.03 10.90
N MET A 34 37.83 -9.75 11.89
CA MET A 34 37.54 -8.77 12.94
C MET A 34 37.42 -7.35 12.37
N SER A 35 38.28 -6.97 11.42
CA SER A 35 38.18 -5.70 10.70
C SER A 35 36.88 -5.60 9.90
N LEU A 36 36.51 -6.65 9.18
CA LEU A 36 35.25 -6.72 8.44
C LEU A 36 34.03 -6.61 9.37
N LEU A 37 34.03 -7.34 10.49
CA LEU A 37 32.97 -7.26 11.49
C LEU A 37 32.87 -5.86 12.12
N MET A 38 34.01 -5.21 12.38
CA MET A 38 34.04 -3.85 12.92
C MET A 38 33.52 -2.84 11.90
N ILE A 39 33.87 -2.97 10.62
CA ILE A 39 33.31 -2.16 9.53
C ILE A 39 31.79 -2.40 9.44
N LEU A 40 31.33 -3.65 9.47
CA LEU A 40 29.89 -3.99 9.45
C LEU A 40 29.15 -3.43 10.68
N LEU A 41 29.77 -3.41 11.85
CA LEU A 41 29.21 -2.81 13.07
C LEU A 41 29.18 -1.27 13.02
N MET A 42 30.16 -0.64 12.36
CA MET A 42 30.15 0.81 12.09
C MET A 42 29.18 1.18 10.95
N TYR A 43 28.83 0.23 10.09
CA TYR A 43 27.82 0.32 9.04
C TYR A 43 26.45 -0.20 9.49
N ALA A 44 26.24 -0.49 10.78
CA ALA A 44 24.87 -0.62 11.28
C ALA A 44 24.15 0.67 10.87
N PRO A 45 23.12 0.59 10.00
CA PRO A 45 22.50 1.79 9.47
C PRO A 45 22.08 2.59 10.70
N ALA A 46 22.62 3.80 10.83
CA ALA A 46 21.98 4.77 11.68
C ALA A 46 20.53 4.75 11.21
N ARG A 47 19.62 4.25 12.06
CA ARG A 47 18.19 4.46 11.86
C ARG A 47 18.02 5.96 11.97
N SER A 48 18.25 6.64 10.85
CA SER A 48 17.70 7.95 10.62
C SER A 48 16.22 7.73 10.86
N GLU A 49 15.69 8.26 11.96
CA GLU A 49 14.30 8.65 12.00
C GLU A 49 14.15 9.65 10.85
N THR A 50 13.94 9.15 9.62
CA THR A 50 13.27 9.93 8.60
C THR A 50 12.01 10.37 9.29
N ALA A 51 11.94 11.64 9.67
CA ALA A 51 10.75 12.23 10.24
C ALA A 51 9.66 11.97 9.20
N CYS A 52 8.80 10.98 9.47
CA CYS A 52 7.83 10.47 8.51
C CYS A 52 6.64 11.42 8.44
N HIS A 53 6.90 12.65 7.97
CA HIS A 53 5.92 13.72 7.92
C HIS A 53 6.05 14.42 6.57
N GLY A 54 5.05 14.20 5.71
CA GLY A 54 4.81 15.09 4.57
C GLY A 54 4.18 16.40 5.05
N LYS A 55 3.90 17.29 4.12
CA LYS A 55 3.11 18.51 4.33
C LYS A 55 1.74 18.32 3.73
N ASN A 56 0.71 18.83 4.41
CA ASN A 56 -0.62 18.93 3.82
C ASN A 56 -0.59 19.94 2.65
N LEU A 57 -0.79 19.44 1.44
CA LEU A 57 -0.75 20.24 0.22
C LEU A 57 -1.99 21.12 0.06
N LEU A 58 -3.11 20.83 0.73
CA LEU A 58 -4.30 21.68 0.70
C LEU A 58 -4.08 23.00 1.46
N GLU A 59 -3.26 23.01 2.51
CA GLU A 59 -2.86 24.27 3.17
C GLU A 59 -2.03 25.16 2.24
N GLY A 60 -1.11 24.53 1.50
CA GLY A 60 -0.34 25.20 0.44
C GLY A 60 -1.26 25.74 -0.66
N LEU A 61 -2.18 24.90 -1.15
CA LEU A 61 -3.16 25.28 -2.16
C LEU A 61 -4.04 26.45 -1.69
N GLN A 62 -4.48 26.46 -0.43
CA GLN A 62 -5.27 27.55 0.14
C GLN A 62 -4.53 28.89 0.08
N ARG A 63 -3.21 28.87 0.33
CA ARG A 63 -2.38 30.08 0.30
C ARG A 63 -2.06 30.51 -1.13
N ASP A 64 -1.70 29.56 -1.98
CA ASP A 64 -1.07 29.81 -3.28
C ASP A 64 -2.12 29.94 -4.42
N ASP A 65 -3.23 29.18 -4.35
CA ASP A 65 -4.41 29.33 -5.20
C ASP A 65 -5.73 29.14 -4.40
N PRO A 66 -6.20 30.19 -3.71
CA PRO A 66 -7.42 30.13 -2.91
C PRO A 66 -8.69 29.75 -3.71
N ARG A 67 -8.70 30.00 -5.04
CA ARG A 67 -9.85 29.66 -5.89
C ARG A 67 -9.89 28.16 -6.16
N ALA A 68 -8.75 27.56 -6.52
CA ALA A 68 -8.65 26.11 -6.68
C ALA A 68 -8.97 25.38 -5.37
N HIS A 69 -8.44 25.86 -4.24
CA HIS A 69 -8.80 25.32 -2.93
C HIS A 69 -10.31 25.41 -2.66
N ALA A 70 -10.93 26.57 -2.90
CA ALA A 70 -12.38 26.72 -2.70
C ALA A 70 -13.21 25.77 -3.59
N ALA A 71 -12.76 25.50 -4.83
CA ALA A 71 -13.40 24.54 -5.72
C ALA A 71 -13.32 23.10 -5.17
N VAL A 72 -12.13 22.67 -4.71
CA VAL A 72 -11.94 21.36 -4.04
C VAL A 72 -12.89 21.22 -2.85
N MET A 73 -12.94 22.25 -2.00
CA MET A 73 -13.81 22.23 -0.82
C MET A 73 -15.30 22.20 -1.18
N ALA A 74 -15.71 22.87 -2.25
CA ALA A 74 -17.10 22.86 -2.71
C ALA A 74 -17.47 21.48 -3.27
N GLU A 75 -16.69 20.95 -4.22
CA GLU A 75 -16.93 19.64 -4.84
C GLU A 75 -17.01 18.54 -3.78
N GLY A 76 -16.02 18.46 -2.88
CA GLY A 76 -16.00 17.38 -1.88
C GLY A 76 -17.07 17.50 -0.78
N ARG A 77 -17.59 18.71 -0.51
CA ARG A 77 -18.72 18.91 0.42
C ARG A 77 -20.07 18.50 -0.20
N ASP A 78 -20.18 18.57 -1.52
CA ASP A 78 -21.38 18.17 -2.24
C ASP A 78 -21.45 16.65 -2.43
N VAL A 79 -20.36 15.92 -2.17
CA VAL A 79 -20.34 14.45 -2.21
C VAL A 79 -21.23 13.88 -1.10
N VAL A 80 -22.26 13.15 -1.51
CA VAL A 80 -23.19 12.44 -0.62
C VAL A 80 -22.42 11.49 0.31
N ASN A 81 -22.69 11.55 1.61
CA ASN A 81 -21.96 10.80 2.64
C ASN A 81 -20.42 11.01 2.62
N GLY A 82 -19.93 12.12 2.05
CA GLY A 82 -18.51 12.49 1.99
C GLY A 82 -17.85 12.79 3.35
N GLN A 83 -18.62 12.71 4.45
CA GLN A 83 -18.11 12.93 5.80
C GLN A 83 -18.46 11.77 6.75
N GLY A 84 -17.43 11.08 7.24
CA GLY A 84 -17.49 10.06 8.28
C GLY A 84 -16.92 8.72 7.81
N LEU A 85 -16.18 8.07 8.72
CA LEU A 85 -15.59 6.75 8.47
C LEU A 85 -16.41 5.60 9.04
N PHE A 86 -17.27 5.84 10.03
CA PHE A 86 -17.92 4.75 10.78
C PHE A 86 -19.43 4.89 10.77
N TRP A 87 -20.08 3.81 10.34
CA TRP A 87 -21.51 3.77 10.03
C TRP A 87 -22.14 2.57 10.71
N LYS A 88 -23.30 2.81 11.32
CA LYS A 88 -24.15 1.76 11.88
C LYS A 88 -25.17 1.35 10.82
N VAL A 89 -25.34 0.05 10.64
CA VAL A 89 -26.23 -0.57 9.65
C VAL A 89 -27.29 -1.37 10.39
N GLU A 90 -28.56 -0.97 10.25
CA GLU A 90 -29.68 -1.51 11.02
C GLU A 90 -30.82 -1.98 10.12
N ARG A 91 -31.54 -2.98 10.60
CA ARG A 91 -32.82 -3.45 10.08
C ARG A 91 -33.66 -3.97 11.24
N GLU A 92 -34.97 -3.73 11.19
CA GLU A 92 -35.88 -4.15 12.26
C GLU A 92 -35.77 -5.66 12.55
N GLY A 93 -35.71 -6.01 13.83
CA GLY A 93 -35.63 -7.40 14.29
C GLY A 93 -34.26 -8.08 14.15
N ILE A 94 -33.23 -7.37 13.66
CA ILE A 94 -31.88 -7.92 13.44
C ILE A 94 -30.85 -7.13 14.25
N ALA A 95 -29.85 -7.82 14.80
CA ALA A 95 -28.77 -7.16 15.55
C ALA A 95 -28.00 -6.18 14.64
N PRO A 96 -27.63 -4.98 15.14
CA PRO A 96 -26.95 -3.98 14.32
C PRO A 96 -25.62 -4.52 13.79
N SER A 97 -25.31 -4.16 12.56
CA SER A 97 -24.00 -4.34 11.94
C SER A 97 -23.32 -2.99 11.79
N TYR A 98 -22.04 -3.00 11.42
CA TYR A 98 -21.25 -1.78 11.29
C TYR A 98 -20.41 -1.81 10.01
N LEU A 99 -20.18 -0.63 9.44
CA LEU A 99 -19.37 -0.40 8.25
C LEU A 99 -18.31 0.66 8.58
N LEU A 100 -17.04 0.30 8.43
CA LEU A 100 -15.88 1.14 8.70
C LEU A 100 -15.08 1.38 7.41
N GLY A 101 -14.74 2.64 7.17
CA GLY A 101 -13.77 3.08 6.17
C GLY A 101 -12.34 2.96 6.69
N THR A 102 -11.50 2.23 5.97
CA THR A 102 -10.07 2.03 6.24
C THR A 102 -9.21 2.77 5.22
N MET A 103 -7.91 2.90 5.51
CA MET A 103 -6.91 3.39 4.57
C MET A 103 -5.77 2.38 4.49
N HIS A 104 -5.39 1.98 3.28
CA HIS A 104 -4.40 0.93 3.03
C HIS A 104 -2.94 1.40 3.17
N VAL A 105 -2.64 2.11 4.26
CA VAL A 105 -1.29 2.58 4.61
C VAL A 105 -0.92 2.11 6.01
N THR A 106 0.37 2.03 6.29
CA THR A 106 0.91 1.57 7.58
C THR A 106 1.16 2.71 8.57
N ASP A 107 0.67 3.92 8.28
CA ASP A 107 0.76 5.05 9.21
C ASP A 107 0.08 4.70 10.55
N PRO A 108 0.77 4.83 11.70
CA PRO A 108 0.19 4.46 12.99
C PRO A 108 -1.07 5.25 13.36
N ARG A 109 -1.26 6.46 12.82
CA ARG A 109 -2.46 7.28 13.04
C ARG A 109 -3.70 6.62 12.43
N VAL A 110 -3.57 5.96 11.28
CA VAL A 110 -4.71 5.30 10.61
C VAL A 110 -5.10 3.99 11.27
N LEU A 111 -4.26 3.40 12.11
CA LEU A 111 -4.58 2.17 12.85
C LEU A 111 -5.57 2.41 14.00
N LYS A 112 -5.75 3.66 14.42
CA LYS A 112 -6.69 4.02 15.46
C LYS A 112 -8.09 4.09 14.86
N MET A 113 -8.94 3.14 15.25
CA MET A 113 -10.35 3.16 14.88
C MET A 113 -11.08 4.37 15.51
N PRO A 114 -12.12 4.90 14.85
CA PRO A 114 -12.98 5.93 15.43
C PRO A 114 -13.72 5.42 16.68
N PRO A 115 -14.23 6.32 17.55
CA PRO A 115 -14.97 5.94 18.75
C PRO A 115 -16.09 4.92 18.47
N GLY A 116 -16.24 3.92 19.33
CA GLY A 116 -17.26 2.87 19.21
C GLY A 116 -16.93 1.73 18.23
N ALA A 117 -15.96 1.91 17.32
CA ALA A 117 -15.65 0.90 16.31
C ALA A 117 -14.91 -0.31 16.90
N ALA A 118 -14.05 -0.11 17.90
CA ALA A 118 -13.38 -1.22 18.59
C ALA A 118 -14.39 -2.09 19.37
N GLU A 119 -15.36 -1.46 20.02
CA GLU A 119 -16.44 -2.12 20.74
C GLU A 119 -17.38 -2.87 19.78
N ALA A 120 -17.72 -2.25 18.65
CA ALA A 120 -18.49 -2.89 17.59
C ALA A 120 -17.77 -4.10 16.98
N HIS A 121 -16.46 -3.97 16.71
CA HIS A 121 -15.63 -5.10 16.26
C HIS A 121 -15.63 -6.21 17.29
N ALA A 122 -15.43 -5.88 18.58
CA ALA A 122 -15.42 -6.83 19.68
C ALA A 122 -16.74 -7.59 19.82
N ALA A 123 -17.88 -6.90 19.68
CA ALA A 123 -19.22 -7.47 19.77
C ALA A 123 -19.68 -8.21 18.49
N ALA A 124 -18.97 -8.05 17.38
CA ALA A 124 -19.37 -8.64 16.10
C ALA A 124 -19.28 -10.16 16.11
N ARG A 125 -20.26 -10.77 15.44
CA ARG A 125 -20.33 -12.21 15.14
C ARG A 125 -19.41 -12.61 14.00
N VAL A 126 -19.22 -11.73 13.02
CA VAL A 126 -18.43 -11.97 11.80
C VAL A 126 -17.68 -10.71 11.42
N ILE A 127 -16.43 -10.88 10.98
CA ILE A 127 -15.64 -9.81 10.38
C ILE A 127 -15.74 -9.95 8.86
N VAL A 128 -16.00 -8.86 8.18
CA VAL A 128 -16.10 -8.79 6.73
C VAL A 128 -15.11 -7.74 6.25
N ILE A 129 -14.29 -8.11 5.27
CA ILE A 129 -13.29 -7.23 4.66
C ILE A 129 -13.41 -7.29 3.14
N GLU A 130 -12.68 -6.44 2.42
CA GLU A 130 -12.69 -6.49 0.95
C GLU A 130 -12.23 -7.86 0.45
N SER A 131 -11.11 -8.39 0.92
CA SER A 131 -10.63 -9.72 0.54
C SER A 131 -10.06 -10.49 1.72
N ASP A 132 -10.56 -11.71 1.96
CA ASP A 132 -10.06 -12.62 3.01
C ASP A 132 -8.64 -13.14 2.70
N GLU A 133 -8.19 -12.98 1.45
CA GLU A 133 -6.85 -13.36 0.99
C GLU A 133 -5.74 -12.54 1.66
N ILE A 134 -6.08 -11.41 2.29
CA ILE A 134 -5.16 -10.61 3.12
C ILE A 134 -4.57 -11.40 4.30
N LEU A 135 -5.24 -12.47 4.73
CA LEU A 135 -4.84 -13.33 5.83
C LEU A 135 -3.80 -14.38 5.43
N ASP A 136 -3.66 -14.67 4.13
CA ASP A 136 -2.77 -15.70 3.62
C ASP A 136 -2.00 -15.18 2.40
N GLU A 137 -0.78 -14.73 2.65
CA GLU A 137 0.13 -14.20 1.63
C GLU A 137 0.46 -15.23 0.53
N ARG A 138 0.46 -16.54 0.85
CA ARG A 138 0.70 -17.57 -0.15
C ARG A 138 -0.50 -17.73 -1.07
N ARG A 139 -1.72 -17.69 -0.52
CA ARG A 139 -2.95 -17.69 -1.30
C ARG A 139 -3.03 -16.45 -2.18
N ALA A 140 -2.73 -15.26 -1.64
CA ALA A 140 -2.69 -14.01 -2.39
C ALA A 140 -1.66 -14.07 -3.55
N ALA A 141 -0.44 -14.55 -3.28
CA ALA A 141 0.59 -14.72 -4.31
C ALA A 141 0.17 -15.72 -5.39
N ALA A 142 -0.44 -16.84 -5.01
CA ALA A 142 -0.97 -17.82 -5.95
C ALA A 142 -2.10 -17.23 -6.82
N ALA A 143 -2.98 -16.41 -6.24
CA ALA A 143 -4.05 -15.73 -6.97
C ALA A 143 -3.51 -14.76 -8.03
N ILE A 144 -2.44 -14.00 -7.73
CA ILE A 144 -1.74 -13.14 -8.70
C ILE A 144 -1.12 -13.99 -9.82
N LEU A 145 -0.40 -15.06 -9.46
CA LEU A 145 0.31 -15.92 -10.43
C LEU A 145 -0.64 -16.72 -11.34
N ALA A 146 -1.87 -16.97 -10.91
CA ALA A 146 -2.88 -17.66 -11.71
C ALA A 146 -3.37 -16.84 -12.91
N ARG A 147 -3.24 -15.51 -12.86
CA ARG A 147 -3.69 -14.56 -13.90
C ARG A 147 -2.60 -13.52 -14.20
N PRO A 148 -1.43 -13.94 -14.71
CA PRO A 148 -0.29 -13.06 -14.89
C PRO A 148 -0.56 -11.88 -15.84
N GLU A 149 -1.52 -12.01 -16.76
CA GLU A 149 -1.92 -10.94 -17.68
C GLU A 149 -2.56 -9.73 -17.00
N LEU A 150 -3.02 -9.88 -15.75
CA LEU A 150 -3.56 -8.78 -14.96
C LEU A 150 -2.46 -7.85 -14.44
N THR A 151 -1.24 -8.38 -14.22
CA THR A 151 -0.12 -7.63 -13.63
C THR A 151 1.05 -7.43 -14.59
N MET A 152 1.14 -8.23 -15.65
CA MET A 152 2.22 -8.22 -16.64
C MET A 152 1.67 -8.16 -18.07
N PHE A 153 2.42 -7.56 -18.99
CA PHE A 153 2.22 -7.76 -20.42
C PHE A 153 2.69 -9.16 -20.83
N THR A 154 1.76 -9.94 -21.39
CA THR A 154 1.99 -11.32 -21.86
C THR A 154 1.97 -11.43 -23.39
N ASP A 155 1.75 -10.32 -24.09
CA ASP A 155 1.55 -10.23 -25.55
C ASP A 155 2.72 -9.55 -26.29
N GLY A 156 3.88 -9.43 -25.64
CA GLY A 156 5.07 -8.80 -26.21
C GLY A 156 5.10 -7.28 -26.12
N ARG A 157 4.02 -6.63 -25.64
CA ARG A 157 4.06 -5.21 -25.28
C ARG A 157 4.95 -4.98 -24.06
N SER A 158 5.41 -3.75 -23.93
CA SER A 158 6.19 -3.27 -22.80
C SER A 158 5.98 -1.77 -22.64
N ILE A 159 6.26 -1.24 -21.46
CA ILE A 159 6.22 0.19 -21.17
C ILE A 159 7.16 0.95 -22.13
N GLU A 160 8.35 0.40 -22.38
CA GLU A 160 9.33 0.95 -23.35
C GLU A 160 8.79 1.14 -24.77
N ASN A 161 7.85 0.29 -25.20
CA ASN A 161 7.31 0.37 -26.57
C ASN A 161 6.01 1.17 -26.66
N LEU A 162 5.42 1.54 -25.51
CA LEU A 162 4.12 2.22 -25.44
C LEU A 162 4.24 3.68 -25.01
N LEU A 163 5.29 4.05 -24.27
CA LEU A 163 5.50 5.44 -23.87
C LEU A 163 6.17 6.26 -24.98
N PRO A 164 5.79 7.55 -25.12
CA PRO A 164 6.56 8.51 -25.92
C PRO A 164 8.03 8.61 -25.45
N PRO A 165 8.99 8.88 -26.35
CA PRO A 165 10.41 8.98 -26.01
C PRO A 165 10.73 9.96 -24.87
N GLU A 166 10.04 11.10 -24.82
CA GLU A 166 10.20 12.12 -23.79
C GLU A 166 9.78 11.64 -22.39
N ASP A 167 8.69 10.88 -22.30
CA ASP A 167 8.18 10.32 -21.06
C ASP A 167 9.01 9.10 -20.62
N LEU A 168 9.62 8.37 -21.56
CA LEU A 168 10.57 7.31 -21.24
C LEU A 168 11.81 7.82 -20.51
N VAL A 169 12.30 9.01 -20.86
CA VAL A 169 13.43 9.63 -20.14
C VAL A 169 13.03 9.93 -18.71
N VAL A 170 11.87 10.58 -18.51
CA VAL A 170 11.33 10.90 -17.18
C VAL A 170 11.14 9.64 -16.35
N LEU A 171 10.51 8.61 -16.91
CA LEU A 171 10.30 7.33 -16.23
C LEU A 171 11.63 6.69 -15.83
N LYS A 172 12.60 6.65 -16.75
CA LYS A 172 13.90 6.03 -16.48
C LYS A 172 14.63 6.72 -15.33
N GLU A 173 14.71 8.04 -15.35
CA GLU A 173 15.37 8.83 -14.30
C GLU A 173 14.71 8.59 -12.93
N GLY A 174 13.38 8.66 -12.85
CA GLY A 174 12.69 8.46 -11.57
C GLY A 174 12.68 7.02 -11.05
N LEU A 175 12.82 6.02 -11.93
CA LEU A 175 13.07 4.64 -11.53
C LEU A 175 14.48 4.46 -10.98
N GLU A 176 15.49 5.06 -11.62
CA GLU A 176 16.89 4.99 -11.17
C GLU A 176 17.08 5.59 -9.77
N GLU A 177 16.41 6.70 -9.46
CA GLU A 177 16.36 7.29 -8.11
C GLU A 177 15.82 6.32 -7.05
N ARG A 178 14.95 5.40 -7.46
CA ARG A 178 14.33 4.36 -6.60
C ARG A 178 15.08 3.03 -6.65
N GLY A 179 16.25 2.98 -7.31
CA GLY A 179 17.05 1.77 -7.48
C GLY A 179 16.43 0.73 -8.42
N LEU A 180 15.47 1.13 -9.26
CA LEU A 180 14.82 0.29 -10.24
C LEU A 180 15.41 0.53 -11.64
N VAL A 181 15.58 -0.55 -12.40
CA VAL A 181 16.03 -0.47 -13.80
C VAL A 181 14.83 -0.72 -14.71
N LEU A 182 14.56 0.19 -15.64
CA LEU A 182 13.39 0.10 -16.55
C LEU A 182 13.29 -1.27 -17.22
N SER A 183 14.40 -1.82 -17.76
CA SER A 183 14.39 -3.13 -18.42
C SER A 183 13.94 -4.29 -17.53
N ALA A 184 14.08 -4.18 -16.20
CA ALA A 184 13.62 -5.20 -15.25
C ALA A 184 12.11 -5.14 -15.00
N VAL A 185 11.50 -3.96 -15.15
CA VAL A 185 10.07 -3.70 -14.83
C VAL A 185 9.23 -3.37 -16.06
N SER A 186 9.83 -3.24 -17.25
CA SER A 186 9.18 -2.80 -18.49
C SER A 186 8.04 -3.69 -18.95
N ARG A 187 8.00 -4.96 -18.52
CA ARG A 187 6.88 -5.88 -18.79
C ARG A 187 5.75 -5.81 -17.76
N MET A 188 5.92 -5.09 -16.66
CA MET A 188 4.83 -4.87 -15.71
C MET A 188 3.75 -4.01 -16.35
N LYS A 189 2.50 -4.19 -15.94
CA LYS A 189 1.44 -3.24 -16.30
C LYS A 189 1.76 -1.87 -15.69
N PRO A 190 1.50 -0.75 -16.38
CA PRO A 190 1.94 0.56 -15.90
C PRO A 190 1.33 0.93 -14.55
N TRP A 191 0.08 0.53 -14.28
CA TRP A 191 -0.57 0.74 -12.98
C TRP A 191 0.12 0.01 -11.82
N MET A 192 0.67 -1.19 -12.06
CA MET A 192 1.44 -1.92 -11.06
C MET A 192 2.71 -1.14 -10.72
N LEU A 193 3.42 -0.67 -11.75
CA LEU A 193 4.61 0.13 -11.56
C LEU A 193 4.31 1.48 -10.89
N ALA A 194 3.19 2.12 -11.26
CA ALA A 194 2.72 3.35 -10.61
C ALA A 194 2.49 3.13 -9.11
N GLY A 195 1.85 2.01 -8.72
CA GLY A 195 1.69 1.64 -7.31
C GLY A 195 3.01 1.47 -6.56
N PHE A 196 4.03 0.88 -7.20
CA PHE A 196 5.37 0.80 -6.61
C PHE A 196 6.03 2.17 -6.47
N VAL A 197 5.98 3.01 -7.50
CA VAL A 197 6.59 4.35 -7.50
C VAL A 197 5.87 5.29 -6.52
N ALA A 198 4.55 5.15 -6.36
CA ALA A 198 3.72 5.92 -5.44
C ALA A 198 3.93 5.54 -3.97
N THR A 199 4.60 4.42 -3.69
CA THR A 199 4.90 4.03 -2.31
C THR A 199 5.96 4.96 -1.75
N SER A 200 5.58 5.80 -0.77
CA SER A 200 6.49 6.73 -0.10
C SER A 200 7.68 6.02 0.55
N ALA A 201 8.77 6.77 0.78
CA ALA A 201 9.91 6.26 1.53
C ALA A 201 9.49 5.83 2.95
N CYS A 202 8.59 6.60 3.56
CA CYS A 202 8.01 6.32 4.87
C CYS A 202 7.21 5.02 4.88
N GLU A 203 6.33 4.80 3.90
CA GLU A 203 5.54 3.57 3.79
C GLU A 203 6.43 2.36 3.54
N SER A 204 7.45 2.51 2.70
CA SER A 204 8.43 1.46 2.42
C SER A 204 9.20 1.06 3.68
N ALA A 205 9.68 2.03 4.46
CA ALA A 205 10.40 1.78 5.71
C ALA A 205 9.52 1.05 6.74
N ARG A 206 8.27 1.50 6.94
CA ARG A 206 7.33 0.85 7.86
C ARG A 206 6.99 -0.58 7.45
N LYS A 207 6.75 -0.84 6.16
CA LYS A 207 6.52 -2.19 5.64
C LYS A 207 7.74 -3.09 5.87
N ALA A 208 8.96 -2.57 5.68
CA ALA A 208 10.19 -3.30 5.94
C ALA A 208 10.36 -3.68 7.42
N ASP A 209 9.88 -2.83 8.34
CA ASP A 209 9.80 -3.12 9.78
C ASP A 209 8.61 -4.02 10.18
N GLY A 210 7.82 -4.50 9.20
CA GLY A 210 6.70 -5.42 9.42
C GLY A 210 5.40 -4.75 9.87
N ALA A 211 5.28 -3.44 9.70
CA ALA A 211 4.02 -2.74 9.97
C ALA A 211 2.90 -3.25 9.05
N ILE A 212 1.69 -3.34 9.61
CA ILE A 212 0.48 -3.74 8.89
C ILE A 212 -0.52 -2.59 8.89
N PHE A 213 -1.37 -2.56 7.88
CA PHE A 213 -2.45 -1.57 7.75
C PHE A 213 -3.73 -2.05 8.44
N LEU A 214 -4.69 -1.13 8.63
CA LEU A 214 -5.86 -1.34 9.49
C LEU A 214 -6.72 -2.53 9.07
N ASP A 215 -6.91 -2.77 7.78
CA ASP A 215 -7.69 -3.91 7.24
C ASP A 215 -7.11 -5.26 7.71
N LYS A 216 -5.79 -5.44 7.56
CA LYS A 216 -5.10 -6.67 7.99
C LYS A 216 -5.21 -6.83 9.50
N LYS A 217 -5.06 -5.74 10.26
CA LYS A 217 -5.21 -5.75 11.71
C LYS A 217 -6.62 -6.18 12.13
N ILE A 218 -7.67 -5.60 11.54
CA ILE A 218 -9.07 -5.95 11.79
C ILE A 218 -9.34 -7.44 11.55
N ALA A 219 -8.80 -7.97 10.44
CA ALA A 219 -8.95 -9.36 10.07
C ALA A 219 -8.24 -10.29 11.06
N LEU A 220 -6.97 -10.00 11.39
CA LEU A 220 -6.18 -10.78 12.35
C LEU A 220 -6.79 -10.76 13.75
N ASP A 221 -7.26 -9.62 14.23
CA ASP A 221 -7.94 -9.49 15.53
C ASP A 221 -9.24 -10.31 15.56
N GLY A 222 -9.96 -10.37 14.43
CA GLY A 222 -11.14 -11.22 14.23
C GLY A 222 -10.81 -12.70 14.39
N VAL A 223 -9.80 -13.18 13.67
CA VAL A 223 -9.31 -14.57 13.76
C VAL A 223 -8.84 -14.90 15.18
N ALA A 224 -8.06 -14.01 15.81
CA ALA A 224 -7.58 -14.18 17.18
C ALA A 224 -8.73 -14.29 18.20
N SER A 225 -9.86 -13.65 17.91
CA SER A 225 -11.09 -13.71 18.71
C SER A 225 -12.02 -14.89 18.35
N GLY A 226 -11.59 -15.80 17.47
CA GLY A 226 -12.39 -16.94 17.03
C GLY A 226 -13.56 -16.59 16.10
N LYS A 227 -13.56 -15.39 15.51
CA LYS A 227 -14.62 -14.95 14.59
C LYS A 227 -14.29 -15.37 13.16
N PRO A 228 -15.28 -15.82 12.37
CA PRO A 228 -15.08 -16.00 10.94
C PRO A 228 -14.75 -14.67 10.27
N VAL A 229 -13.84 -14.72 9.29
CA VAL A 229 -13.51 -13.60 8.41
C VAL A 229 -14.00 -13.94 7.00
N LYS A 230 -14.72 -13.01 6.36
CA LYS A 230 -15.22 -13.16 4.99
C LYS A 230 -14.72 -12.02 4.10
N GLY A 231 -14.40 -12.34 2.84
CA GLY A 231 -14.12 -11.35 1.80
C GLY A 231 -15.38 -10.99 1.02
N LEU A 232 -15.53 -9.72 0.64
CA LEU A 232 -16.55 -9.27 -0.31
C LEU A 232 -16.09 -9.45 -1.76
N GLU A 233 -14.79 -9.55 -1.99
CA GLU A 233 -14.13 -9.68 -3.28
C GLU A 233 -12.90 -10.59 -3.16
N THR A 234 -12.44 -11.07 -4.31
CA THR A 234 -11.14 -11.74 -4.43
C THR A 234 -10.08 -10.73 -4.88
N LEU A 235 -8.81 -11.02 -4.58
CA LEU A 235 -7.69 -10.23 -5.08
C LEU A 235 -7.70 -10.17 -6.62
N GLN A 236 -8.02 -11.28 -7.29
CA GLN A 236 -8.14 -11.30 -8.76
C GLN A 236 -9.21 -10.33 -9.28
N GLU A 237 -10.35 -10.19 -8.60
CA GLU A 237 -11.38 -9.21 -8.97
C GLU A 237 -10.88 -7.77 -8.81
N GLN A 238 -10.10 -7.48 -7.76
CA GLN A 238 -9.49 -6.17 -7.57
C GLN A 238 -8.45 -5.86 -8.66
N LEU A 239 -7.58 -6.82 -8.99
CA LEU A 239 -6.59 -6.69 -10.06
C LEU A 239 -7.25 -6.52 -11.43
N ALA A 240 -8.35 -7.24 -11.68
CA ALA A 240 -9.11 -7.15 -12.93
C ALA A 240 -9.74 -5.76 -13.11
N ALA A 241 -10.37 -5.21 -12.06
CA ALA A 241 -10.94 -3.86 -12.09
C ALA A 241 -9.89 -2.79 -12.46
N MET A 242 -8.67 -2.93 -11.93
CA MET A 242 -7.55 -2.07 -12.29
C MET A 242 -7.08 -2.31 -13.74
N ALA A 243 -6.94 -3.58 -14.15
CA ALA A 243 -6.47 -3.94 -15.49
C ALA A 243 -7.47 -3.59 -16.63
N GLU A 244 -8.76 -3.40 -16.33
CA GLU A 244 -9.80 -3.01 -17.30
C GLU A 244 -9.72 -1.55 -17.73
N MET A 245 -9.06 -0.69 -16.97
CA MET A 245 -8.93 0.73 -17.32
C MET A 245 -8.07 0.95 -18.59
N PRO A 246 -8.30 2.04 -19.33
CA PRO A 246 -7.54 2.37 -20.54
C PRO A 246 -6.02 2.37 -20.29
N ILE A 247 -5.26 1.77 -21.21
CA ILE A 247 -3.81 1.67 -21.04
C ILE A 247 -3.12 3.04 -21.05
N ASP A 248 -3.62 3.97 -21.85
CA ASP A 248 -3.07 5.33 -21.96
C ASP A 248 -3.20 6.07 -20.63
N PHE A 249 -4.30 5.88 -19.90
CA PHE A 249 -4.48 6.41 -18.55
C PHE A 249 -3.42 5.86 -17.59
N HIS A 250 -3.17 4.55 -17.60
CA HIS A 250 -2.14 3.96 -16.73
C HIS A 250 -0.73 4.48 -17.04
N LEU A 251 -0.42 4.72 -18.32
CA LEU A 251 0.87 5.24 -18.74
C LEU A 251 1.05 6.69 -18.28
N GLN A 252 0.04 7.53 -18.47
CA GLN A 252 0.03 8.91 -17.99
C GLN A 252 0.16 8.96 -16.46
N ALA A 253 -0.67 8.21 -15.74
CA ALA A 253 -0.63 8.14 -14.27
C ALA A 253 0.74 7.68 -13.74
N LEU A 254 1.41 6.74 -14.42
CA LEU A 254 2.76 6.31 -14.07
C LEU A 254 3.77 7.45 -14.20
N VAL A 255 3.78 8.15 -15.34
CA VAL A 255 4.70 9.26 -15.60
C VAL A 255 4.49 10.40 -14.60
N GLU A 256 3.24 10.71 -14.27
CA GLU A 256 2.90 11.73 -13.28
C GLU A 256 3.33 11.34 -11.87
N THR A 257 3.10 10.09 -11.48
CA THR A 257 3.56 9.56 -10.19
C THR A 257 5.08 9.68 -10.07
N VAL A 258 5.81 9.42 -11.15
CA VAL A 258 7.26 9.64 -11.20
C VAL A 258 7.61 11.12 -11.04
N ARG A 259 6.94 12.02 -11.77
CA ARG A 259 7.18 13.48 -11.69
C ARG A 259 6.90 14.06 -10.30
N LEU A 260 6.01 13.45 -9.52
CA LEU A 260 5.77 13.86 -8.14
C LEU A 260 7.01 13.66 -7.26
N GLY A 261 7.83 12.64 -7.52
CA GLY A 261 9.08 12.42 -6.80
C GLY A 261 8.86 12.38 -5.28
N ASP A 262 9.63 13.19 -4.55
CA ASP A 262 9.52 13.33 -3.08
C ASP A 262 8.18 13.96 -2.63
N ARG A 263 7.45 14.65 -3.52
CA ARG A 263 6.12 15.21 -3.19
C ARG A 263 5.07 14.13 -2.98
N MET A 264 5.35 12.87 -3.32
CA MET A 264 4.45 11.76 -2.97
C MET A 264 4.23 11.63 -1.47
N ASP A 265 5.23 11.97 -0.65
CA ASP A 265 5.09 11.96 0.81
C ASP A 265 4.07 13.03 1.27
N ASP A 266 4.07 14.20 0.63
CA ASP A 266 3.10 15.27 0.88
C ASP A 266 1.68 14.90 0.41
N VAL A 267 1.56 14.21 -0.74
CA VAL A 267 0.28 13.68 -1.23
C VAL A 267 -0.28 12.67 -0.24
N VAL A 268 0.53 11.69 0.21
CA VAL A 268 0.10 10.68 1.18
C VAL A 268 -0.28 11.31 2.52
N GLU A 269 0.47 12.31 2.99
CA GLU A 269 0.12 13.07 4.20
C GLU A 269 -1.24 13.76 4.05
N THR A 270 -1.44 14.47 2.94
CA THR A 270 -2.72 15.14 2.64
C THR A 270 -3.89 14.17 2.68
N MET A 271 -3.75 13.00 2.04
CA MET A 271 -4.80 11.97 2.05
C MET A 271 -5.01 11.35 3.43
N THR A 272 -3.93 11.22 4.21
CA THR A 272 -4.00 10.72 5.59
C THR A 272 -4.74 11.71 6.48
N GLU A 273 -4.48 13.01 6.37
CA GLU A 273 -5.20 14.03 7.14
C GLU A 273 -6.69 14.09 6.78
N LEU A 274 -7.03 14.03 5.49
CA LEU A 274 -8.44 13.95 5.04
C LEU A 274 -9.13 12.71 5.61
N TYR A 275 -8.46 11.55 5.56
CA TYR A 275 -8.97 10.32 6.18
C TYR A 275 -9.19 10.50 7.69
N LEU A 276 -8.19 11.00 8.42
CA LEU A 276 -8.27 11.21 9.87
C LEU A 276 -9.37 12.20 10.28
N ALA A 277 -9.63 13.21 9.46
CA ALA A 277 -10.75 14.15 9.63
C ALA A 277 -12.11 13.54 9.23
N GLY A 278 -12.10 12.37 8.58
CA GLY A 278 -13.27 11.72 8.03
C GLY A 278 -13.84 12.43 6.82
N GLU A 279 -13.06 13.25 6.11
CA GLU A 279 -13.48 14.05 4.96
C GLU A 279 -13.20 13.33 3.64
N THR A 280 -13.70 12.09 3.52
CA THR A 280 -13.45 11.22 2.35
C THR A 280 -13.97 11.79 1.03
N GLY A 281 -14.98 12.65 1.08
CA GLY A 281 -15.50 13.37 -0.09
C GLY A 281 -14.48 14.33 -0.70
N LEU A 282 -13.50 14.82 0.08
CA LEU A 282 -12.45 15.72 -0.42
C LEU A 282 -11.31 14.99 -1.12
N THR A 283 -11.17 13.67 -0.96
CA THR A 283 -10.00 12.92 -1.47
C THR A 283 -9.84 13.01 -2.99
N ILE A 284 -10.90 12.73 -3.74
CA ILE A 284 -10.84 12.76 -5.21
C ILE A 284 -10.67 14.19 -5.75
N PRO A 285 -11.44 15.21 -5.30
CA PRO A 285 -11.22 16.60 -5.70
C PRO A 285 -9.82 17.11 -5.35
N ALA A 286 -9.29 16.74 -4.17
CA ALA A 286 -7.94 17.11 -3.76
C ALA A 286 -6.88 16.47 -4.67
N LEU A 287 -7.00 15.17 -5.00
CA LEU A 287 -6.09 14.52 -5.93
C LEU A 287 -6.10 15.22 -7.30
N LYS A 288 -7.28 15.48 -7.87
CA LYS A 288 -7.42 16.22 -9.15
C LYS A 288 -6.67 17.56 -9.13
N ALA A 289 -6.84 18.34 -8.05
CA ALA A 289 -6.19 19.65 -7.94
C ALA A 289 -4.67 19.58 -7.71
N LEU A 290 -4.19 18.51 -7.07
CA LEU A 290 -2.77 18.34 -6.74
C LEU A 290 -1.96 17.67 -7.85
N THR A 291 -2.64 17.00 -8.81
CA THR A 291 -2.05 16.39 -10.01
C THR A 291 -2.62 16.99 -11.31
N PRO A 292 -2.40 18.30 -11.57
CA PRO A 292 -3.13 19.06 -12.59
C PRO A 292 -2.69 18.83 -14.05
N THR A 293 -1.68 18.00 -14.31
CA THR A 293 -1.27 17.64 -15.69
C THR A 293 -2.27 16.73 -16.40
N LEU A 294 -3.25 16.24 -15.64
CA LEU A 294 -4.49 15.65 -16.10
C LEU A 294 -5.40 16.78 -16.69
N THR A 295 -5.11 17.25 -17.91
CA THR A 295 -5.83 18.34 -18.62
C THR A 295 -7.01 17.85 -19.48
N GLU A 296 -8.18 18.52 -19.43
CA GLU A 296 -9.39 18.49 -20.32
C GLU A 296 -9.89 17.17 -20.98
N GLY A 297 -9.05 16.21 -21.38
CA GLY A 297 -9.40 14.81 -21.64
C GLY A 297 -9.56 13.95 -20.38
N ASP A 298 -9.27 14.53 -19.22
CA ASP A 298 -9.07 13.86 -17.93
C ASP A 298 -10.30 13.58 -17.09
N GLU A 299 -11.43 14.23 -17.38
CA GLU A 299 -12.70 13.80 -16.80
C GLU A 299 -13.01 12.35 -17.19
N SER A 300 -12.69 11.95 -18.42
CA SER A 300 -12.92 10.57 -18.88
C SER A 300 -12.05 9.55 -18.13
N ALA A 301 -10.86 9.97 -17.71
CA ALA A 301 -9.89 9.11 -17.07
C ALA A 301 -10.19 8.93 -15.57
N TYR A 302 -10.52 10.01 -14.87
CA TYR A 302 -11.07 9.94 -13.52
C TYR A 302 -12.43 9.25 -13.48
N ALA A 303 -13.29 9.46 -14.47
CA ALA A 303 -14.55 8.74 -14.58
C ALA A 303 -14.33 7.24 -14.83
N ALA A 304 -13.31 6.86 -15.61
CA ALA A 304 -12.94 5.45 -15.78
C ALA A 304 -12.44 4.83 -14.46
N PHE A 305 -11.61 5.55 -13.70
CA PHE A 305 -11.19 5.13 -12.36
C PHE A 305 -12.38 5.00 -11.41
N GLU A 306 -13.24 6.01 -11.32
CA GLU A 306 -14.41 6.01 -10.45
C GLU A 306 -15.39 4.89 -10.85
N SER A 307 -15.63 4.69 -12.13
CA SER A 307 -16.50 3.62 -12.63
C SER A 307 -15.94 2.23 -12.32
N ALA A 308 -14.68 1.96 -12.68
CA ALA A 308 -14.11 0.61 -12.61
C ALA A 308 -13.63 0.23 -11.19
N VAL A 309 -12.95 1.14 -10.50
CA VAL A 309 -12.25 0.87 -9.23
C VAL A 309 -13.12 1.18 -8.02
N ILE A 310 -14.15 2.02 -8.17
CA ILE A 310 -15.07 2.37 -7.06
C ILE A 310 -16.48 1.83 -7.33
N SER A 311 -17.23 2.37 -8.29
CA SER A 311 -18.66 2.09 -8.46
C SER A 311 -18.94 0.61 -8.74
N ALA A 312 -18.31 0.01 -9.77
CA ALA A 312 -18.54 -1.40 -10.10
C ALA A 312 -18.20 -2.35 -8.94
N ARG A 313 -17.15 -2.03 -8.18
CA ARG A 313 -16.75 -2.78 -6.98
C ARG A 313 -17.74 -2.57 -5.83
N ASN A 314 -18.23 -1.35 -5.62
CA ASN A 314 -19.24 -1.04 -4.61
C ASN A 314 -20.53 -1.83 -4.83
N HIS A 315 -21.01 -1.92 -6.07
CA HIS A 315 -22.21 -2.72 -6.40
C HIS A 315 -22.02 -4.20 -6.04
N ARG A 316 -20.87 -4.79 -6.43
CA ARG A 316 -20.52 -6.18 -6.06
C ARG A 316 -20.40 -6.38 -4.55
N MET A 317 -19.72 -5.47 -3.86
CA MET A 317 -19.54 -5.52 -2.42
C MET A 317 -20.86 -5.38 -1.68
N ALA A 318 -21.74 -4.46 -2.10
CA ALA A 318 -23.05 -4.27 -1.52
C ALA A 318 -23.93 -5.51 -1.71
N GLU A 319 -23.93 -6.11 -2.90
CA GLU A 319 -24.67 -7.35 -3.18
C GLU A 319 -24.21 -8.49 -2.25
N ARG A 320 -22.90 -8.67 -2.10
CA ARG A 320 -22.32 -9.75 -1.27
C ARG A 320 -22.40 -9.48 0.24
N ALA A 321 -22.42 -8.21 0.64
CA ALA A 321 -22.61 -7.82 2.03
C ALA A 321 -24.05 -8.03 2.50
N ALA A 322 -25.04 -7.82 1.62
CA ALA A 322 -26.47 -7.87 1.95
C ALA A 322 -26.91 -9.13 2.74
N PRO A 323 -26.61 -10.38 2.31
CA PRO A 323 -26.99 -11.57 3.07
C PRO A 323 -26.30 -11.65 4.43
N ILE A 324 -25.04 -11.20 4.53
CA ILE A 324 -24.28 -11.22 5.80
C ILE A 324 -24.88 -10.21 6.78
N LEU A 325 -25.25 -9.03 6.29
CA LEU A 325 -25.88 -7.96 7.07
C LEU A 325 -27.31 -8.34 7.51
N ALA A 326 -28.04 -9.11 6.71
CA ALA A 326 -29.38 -9.61 7.04
C ALA A 326 -29.39 -10.61 8.21
N GLU A 327 -28.27 -11.30 8.47
CA GLU A 327 -28.07 -12.13 9.67
C GLU A 327 -27.72 -11.30 10.93
N GLY A 328 -27.31 -10.05 10.75
CA GLY A 328 -26.94 -9.13 11.84
C GLY A 328 -25.58 -9.39 12.48
N GLY A 329 -25.14 -8.40 13.27
CA GLY A 329 -23.90 -8.47 14.05
C GLY A 329 -22.62 -8.59 13.21
N ALA A 330 -22.59 -8.05 12.00
CA ALA A 330 -21.39 -8.00 11.18
C ALA A 330 -20.56 -6.74 11.45
N PHE A 331 -19.23 -6.85 11.37
CA PHE A 331 -18.34 -5.71 11.29
C PHE A 331 -17.64 -5.72 9.93
N VAL A 332 -18.03 -4.79 9.06
CA VAL A 332 -17.54 -4.65 7.70
C VAL A 332 -16.48 -3.56 7.66
N ALA A 333 -15.32 -3.85 7.07
CA ALA A 333 -14.24 -2.89 6.86
C ALA A 333 -13.82 -2.88 5.39
N VAL A 334 -13.88 -1.70 4.77
CA VAL A 334 -13.49 -1.47 3.37
C VAL A 334 -12.76 -0.15 3.25
N GLY A 335 -12.02 0.06 2.17
CA GLY A 335 -11.37 1.33 1.87
C GLY A 335 -12.36 2.49 1.92
N ALA A 336 -11.96 3.59 2.56
CA ALA A 336 -12.84 4.71 2.87
C ALA A 336 -13.48 5.38 1.63
N LEU A 337 -12.86 5.22 0.45
CA LEU A 337 -13.39 5.69 -0.83
C LEU A 337 -14.57 4.86 -1.34
N HIS A 338 -14.85 3.71 -0.75
CA HIS A 338 -16.04 2.90 -1.08
C HIS A 338 -17.29 3.37 -0.33
N LEU A 339 -17.17 4.31 0.62
CA LEU A 339 -18.30 4.79 1.42
C LEU A 339 -19.15 5.89 0.75
N PRO A 340 -18.55 6.97 0.19
CA PRO A 340 -19.30 8.14 -0.26
C PRO A 340 -19.84 7.98 -1.69
N GLY A 341 -20.71 8.92 -2.08
CA GLY A 341 -21.33 8.99 -3.40
C GLY A 341 -22.64 8.21 -3.52
N GLU A 342 -23.36 8.44 -4.63
CA GLU A 342 -24.62 7.75 -4.96
C GLU A 342 -24.45 6.24 -5.18
N ASP A 343 -23.26 5.85 -5.64
CA ASP A 343 -22.81 4.46 -5.76
C ASP A 343 -21.94 4.02 -4.59
N GLY A 344 -21.84 4.82 -3.53
CA GLY A 344 -21.15 4.45 -2.29
C GLY A 344 -21.90 3.37 -1.52
N LEU A 345 -21.18 2.54 -0.77
CA LEU A 345 -21.78 1.47 0.04
C LEU A 345 -22.84 1.99 1.01
N VAL A 346 -22.70 3.22 1.53
CA VAL A 346 -23.72 3.82 2.39
C VAL A 346 -25.06 3.95 1.68
N GLU A 347 -25.07 4.49 0.45
CA GLU A 347 -26.29 4.63 -0.35
C GLU A 347 -26.78 3.29 -0.90
N LEU A 348 -25.89 2.42 -1.36
CA LEU A 348 -26.27 1.11 -1.89
C LEU A 348 -26.95 0.25 -0.82
N LEU A 349 -26.44 0.25 0.42
CA LEU A 349 -27.08 -0.46 1.52
C LEU A 349 -28.42 0.17 1.93
N ARG A 350 -28.57 1.50 1.85
CA ARG A 350 -29.87 2.18 2.02
C ARG A 350 -30.87 1.73 0.95
N LYS A 351 -30.45 1.69 -0.32
CA LYS A 351 -31.24 1.20 -1.47
C LYS A 351 -31.65 -0.27 -1.30
N GLN A 352 -30.87 -1.08 -0.57
CA GLN A 352 -31.21 -2.46 -0.19
C GLN A 352 -32.11 -2.59 1.06
N GLY A 353 -32.62 -1.49 1.60
CA GLY A 353 -33.57 -1.49 2.72
C GLY A 353 -32.93 -1.60 4.11
N PHE A 354 -31.65 -1.25 4.24
CA PHE A 354 -31.03 -1.03 5.55
C PHE A 354 -31.15 0.45 5.95
N THR A 355 -31.29 0.72 7.25
CA THR A 355 -31.05 2.06 7.80
C THR A 355 -29.55 2.18 8.06
N VAL A 356 -28.90 3.10 7.36
CA VAL A 356 -27.46 3.36 7.56
C VAL A 356 -27.28 4.77 8.10
N SER A 357 -26.70 4.89 9.28
CA SER A 357 -26.48 6.18 9.96
C SER A 357 -25.05 6.30 10.44
N ARG A 358 -24.45 7.49 10.36
CA ARG A 358 -23.12 7.74 10.88
C ARG A 358 -23.09 7.46 12.38
N SER A 359 -22.19 6.58 12.81
CA SER A 359 -21.95 6.32 14.22
C SER A 359 -21.18 7.50 14.81
N ARG A 360 -21.61 7.98 15.98
CA ARG A 360 -21.00 9.13 16.66
C ARG A 360 -20.09 8.69 17.78
#